data_AF-A0A0S4LMD8-F1
#
_entry.id   AF-A0A0S4LMD8-F1
#
_cell.length_a   1.000
_cell.length_b   1.000
_cell.length_c   1.000
_cell.angle_alpha   90.00
_cell.angle_beta   90.00
_cell.angle_gamma   90.00
#
_symmetry.space_group_name_H-M   'P 1'
#
loop_
_entity.id
_entity.type
_entity.pdbx_description
1 polymer ?
#
loop_
_entity_poly.entity_id
_entity_poly.type
_entity_poly.pdbx_seq_one_letter_code
_entity_poly.pdbx_strand_id
1 'polypeptide(L)'
;MGPITGVASGIAPIVDVASTGSTGTTGKTGGPGFLDSLKSAIGNVNDAQKEAGRAVDALMTGDTQDIHRTMVALQQADVSFQLMMQVRNKLVTAYEEIQRMQI
;
A
#
# COMPACT_ATOMS: atom_id res chain seq x y z
N MET A 1 37.09 24.64 54.55
CA MET A 1 37.41 23.47 55.40
C MET A 1 36.21 23.21 56.31
N GLY A 2 35.48 22.11 56.09
CA GLY A 2 34.25 21.71 56.81
C GLY A 2 33.06 21.48 55.87
N PRO A 3 32.20 20.45 56.07
CA PRO A 3 32.11 19.32 55.12
C PRO A 3 30.83 19.24 54.26
N ILE A 4 31.03 18.64 53.08
CA ILE A 4 30.03 17.99 52.23
C ILE A 4 29.27 16.92 53.04
N THR A 5 27.97 17.11 53.23
CA THR A 5 27.07 16.13 53.88
C THR A 5 26.11 15.53 52.84
N GLY A 6 26.43 14.29 52.47
CA GLY A 6 25.50 13.18 52.26
C GLY A 6 24.22 13.41 51.46
N VAL A 7 24.29 13.22 50.14
CA VAL A 7 23.16 12.66 49.38
C VAL A 7 23.55 11.23 48.98
N ALA A 8 23.38 10.31 49.92
CA ALA A 8 23.44 8.88 49.68
C ALA A 8 22.10 8.27 50.11
N SER A 9 21.64 7.28 49.33
CA SER A 9 20.50 6.38 49.58
C SER A 9 19.26 6.70 48.75
N GLY A 10 19.12 5.95 47.66
CA GLY A 10 17.88 5.91 46.89
C GLY A 10 17.97 5.28 45.49
N ILE A 11 19.03 4.53 45.15
CA ILE A 11 19.03 3.68 43.96
C ILE A 11 18.12 2.48 44.22
N ALA A 12 16.91 2.49 43.66
CA ALA A 12 16.04 1.34 43.59
C ALA A 12 16.65 0.28 42.63
N PRO A 13 16.57 -1.02 42.94
CA PRO A 13 17.09 -2.06 42.09
C PRO A 13 16.25 -2.18 40.81
N ILE A 14 16.95 -2.21 39.68
CA ILE A 14 16.44 -2.69 38.40
C ILE A 14 15.96 -4.13 38.56
N VAL A 15 14.65 -4.33 38.59
CA VAL A 15 14.05 -5.64 38.35
C VAL A 15 14.11 -5.92 36.85
N ASP A 16 15.09 -6.72 36.46
CA ASP A 16 15.10 -7.42 35.19
C ASP A 16 13.89 -8.35 35.14
N VAL A 17 12.86 -7.96 34.39
CA VAL A 17 11.77 -8.86 33.99
C VAL A 17 12.07 -9.40 32.60
N ALA A 18 13.23 -10.06 32.45
CA ALA A 18 13.41 -11.04 31.38
C ALA A 18 12.64 -12.31 31.77
N SER A 19 11.33 -12.34 31.48
CA SER A 19 10.62 -13.54 31.02
C SER A 19 9.12 -13.28 30.95
N THR A 20 8.66 -12.82 29.80
CA THR A 20 7.34 -13.22 29.32
C THR A 20 7.47 -13.44 27.82
N GLY A 21 7.22 -14.69 27.42
CA GLY A 21 7.49 -15.19 26.09
C GLY A 21 6.90 -14.30 25.00
N SER A 22 7.77 -13.89 24.08
CA SER A 22 7.40 -13.41 22.76
C SER A 22 6.68 -14.56 22.03
N THR A 23 5.36 -14.60 22.13
CA THR A 23 4.51 -15.30 21.17
C THR A 23 3.74 -14.22 20.42
N GLY A 24 4.25 -13.93 19.23
CA GLY A 24 3.60 -13.29 18.10
C GLY A 24 2.32 -12.51 18.38
N THR A 25 2.46 -11.27 18.83
CA THR A 25 1.46 -10.24 18.48
C THR A 25 1.68 -9.93 17.01
N THR A 26 0.97 -10.66 16.13
CA THR A 26 0.72 -10.19 14.77
C THR A 26 0.09 -8.81 14.92
N GLY A 27 0.89 -7.78 14.68
CA GLY A 27 0.44 -6.41 14.61
C GLY A 27 -0.73 -6.38 13.65
N LYS A 28 -1.91 -6.06 14.18
CA LYS A 28 -3.03 -5.58 13.40
C LYS A 28 -2.56 -4.26 12.79
N THR A 29 -1.90 -4.33 11.64
CA THR A 29 -1.53 -3.17 10.83
C THR A 29 -2.83 -2.45 10.49
N GLY A 30 -3.10 -1.35 11.20
CA GLY A 30 -4.32 -0.55 11.11
C GLY A 30 -4.39 0.32 9.85
N GLY A 31 -4.03 -0.25 8.69
CA GLY A 31 -4.26 0.32 7.37
C GLY A 31 -4.81 -0.78 6.46
N PRO A 32 -5.56 -0.44 5.40
CA PRO A 32 -5.99 -1.42 4.41
C PRO A 32 -4.77 -2.25 4.00
N GLY A 33 -4.88 -3.58 4.10
CA GLY A 33 -3.77 -4.46 3.75
C GLY A 33 -3.32 -4.19 2.32
N PHE A 34 -2.07 -4.51 1.99
CA PHE A 34 -1.58 -4.39 0.61
C PHE A 34 -2.55 -5.03 -0.41
N LEU A 35 -3.20 -6.14 -0.02
CA LEU A 35 -4.24 -6.80 -0.80
C LEU A 35 -5.50 -5.95 -1.02
N ASP A 36 -5.95 -5.20 -0.01
CA ASP A 36 -7.08 -4.28 -0.11
C ASP A 36 -6.74 -3.08 -0.99
N SER A 37 -5.55 -2.48 -0.83
CA SER A 37 -5.09 -1.39 -1.69
C SER A 37 -4.93 -1.85 -3.14
N LEU A 38 -4.38 -3.06 -3.36
CA LEU A 38 -4.27 -3.67 -4.68
C LEU A 38 -5.65 -3.93 -5.30
N LYS A 39 -6.59 -4.48 -4.53
CA LYS A 39 -7.97 -4.71 -4.98
C LYS A 39 -8.66 -3.40 -5.35
N SER A 40 -8.46 -2.35 -4.55
CA SER A 40 -8.98 -1.01 -4.83
C SER A 40 -8.34 -0.40 -6.09
N ALA A 41 -7.02 -0.59 -6.30
CA ALA A 41 -6.34 -0.14 -7.50
C ALA A 41 -6.85 -0.86 -8.77
N ILE A 42 -7.10 -2.17 -8.69
CA ILE A 42 -7.71 -2.93 -9.78
C ILE A 42 -9.13 -2.40 -10.09
N GLY A 43 -9.92 -2.08 -9.06
CA GLY A 43 -11.21 -1.42 -9.21
C GLY A 43 -11.09 -0.08 -9.95
N ASN A 44 -10.15 0.77 -9.52
CA ASN A 44 -9.91 2.07 -10.15
C ASN A 44 -9.51 1.96 -11.63
N VAL A 45 -8.77 0.92 -12.02
CA VAL A 45 -8.43 0.70 -13.44
C VAL A 45 -9.66 0.34 -14.27
N ASN A 46 -10.57 -0.49 -13.73
CA ASN A 46 -11.83 -0.83 -14.39
C ASN A 46 -12.71 0.43 -14.58
N ASP A 47 -12.79 1.26 -13.54
CA ASP A 47 -13.53 2.52 -13.62
C ASP A 47 -12.88 3.48 -14.62
N ALA A 48 -11.55 3.59 -14.64
CA ALA A 48 -10.82 4.39 -15.64
C ALA A 48 -11.07 3.90 -17.08
N GLN A 49 -11.14 2.58 -17.30
CA GLN A 49 -11.48 2.01 -18.62
C GLN A 49 -12.92 2.36 -19.04
N LYS A 50 -13.89 2.30 -18.13
CA LYS A 50 -15.28 2.69 -18.40
C LYS A 50 -15.40 4.19 -18.67
N GLU A 51 -14.71 5.00 -17.90
CA GLU A 51 -14.70 6.45 -18.06
C GLU A 51 -14.11 6.85 -19.41
N ALA A 52 -12.98 6.23 -19.80
CA ALA A 52 -12.39 6.43 -21.11
C ALA A 52 -13.35 6.02 -22.24
N GLY A 53 -14.05 4.88 -22.11
CA GLY A 53 -15.06 4.46 -23.08
C GLY A 53 -16.21 5.45 -23.22
N ARG A 54 -16.74 5.97 -22.09
CA ARG A 54 -17.78 7.01 -22.10
C ARG A 54 -17.28 8.32 -22.70
N ALA A 55 -16.05 8.72 -22.41
CA ALA A 55 -15.46 9.95 -22.94
C ALA A 55 -15.23 9.85 -24.47
N VAL A 56 -14.93 8.66 -24.98
CA VAL A 56 -14.84 8.39 -26.42
C VAL A 56 -16.23 8.42 -27.06
N ASP A 57 -17.23 7.77 -26.46
CA ASP A 57 -18.61 7.79 -26.96
C ASP A 57 -19.19 9.20 -26.97
N ALA A 58 -19.00 9.97 -25.91
CA ALA A 58 -19.46 11.37 -25.79
C ALA A 58 -18.78 12.30 -26.81
N LEU A 59 -17.54 12.00 -27.17
CA LEU A 59 -16.83 12.72 -28.23
C LEU A 59 -17.37 12.34 -29.63
N MET A 60 -17.73 11.07 -29.84
CA MET A 60 -18.31 10.59 -31.11
C MET A 60 -19.74 11.06 -31.34
N THR A 61 -20.55 11.20 -30.27
CA THR A 61 -21.92 11.75 -30.35
C THR A 61 -21.96 13.27 -30.45
N GLY A 62 -20.81 13.96 -30.31
CA GLY A 62 -20.72 15.42 -30.37
C GLY A 62 -21.20 16.14 -29.10
N ASP A 63 -21.41 15.40 -28.01
CA ASP A 63 -21.91 15.90 -26.72
C ASP A 63 -20.83 16.66 -25.93
N THR A 64 -19.56 16.51 -26.31
CA THR A 64 -18.43 17.17 -25.65
C THR A 64 -17.42 17.69 -26.69
N GLN A 65 -17.21 19.01 -26.70
CA GLN A 65 -16.18 19.71 -27.50
C GLN A 65 -14.79 19.66 -26.85
N ASP A 66 -14.66 19.10 -25.64
CA ASP A 66 -13.40 19.03 -24.90
C ASP A 66 -12.57 17.79 -25.30
N ILE A 67 -12.10 17.75 -26.55
CA ILE A 67 -11.16 16.73 -27.06
C ILE A 67 -9.95 16.58 -26.11
N HIS A 68 -9.49 17.69 -25.53
CA HIS A 68 -8.39 17.71 -24.57
C HIS A 68 -8.67 16.85 -23.33
N ARG A 69 -9.91 16.86 -22.82
CA ARG A 69 -10.28 16.13 -21.61
C ARG A 69 -10.40 14.64 -21.88
N THR A 70 -10.94 14.26 -23.05
CA THR A 70 -10.96 12.87 -23.53
C THR A 70 -9.55 12.33 -23.74
N MET A 71 -8.65 13.11 -24.36
CA MET A 71 -7.25 12.71 -24.53
C MET A 71 -6.53 12.51 -23.19
N VAL A 72 -6.74 13.40 -22.21
CA VAL A 72 -6.16 13.25 -20.86
C VAL A 72 -6.71 12.00 -20.17
N ALA A 73 -8.01 11.75 -20.26
CA ALA A 73 -8.62 10.55 -19.68
C ALA A 73 -8.07 9.26 -20.32
N LEU A 74 -7.90 9.24 -21.64
CA LEU A 74 -7.27 8.13 -22.36
C LEU A 74 -5.82 7.92 -21.93
N GLN A 75 -5.03 8.99 -21.84
CA GLN A 75 -3.63 8.92 -21.39
C GLN A 75 -3.53 8.35 -19.96
N GLN A 76 -4.40 8.81 -19.07
CA GLN A 76 -4.45 8.35 -17.69
C GLN A 76 -4.85 6.87 -17.59
N ALA A 77 -5.83 6.45 -18.39
CA ALA A 77 -6.25 5.05 -18.46
C ALA A 77 -5.11 4.15 -18.97
N ASP A 78 -4.39 4.57 -20.00
CA ASP A 78 -3.29 3.79 -20.59
C ASP A 78 -2.12 3.62 -19.61
N VAL A 79 -1.68 4.71 -18.96
CA VAL A 79 -0.64 4.65 -17.91
C VAL A 79 -1.07 3.77 -16.74
N SER A 80 -2.32 3.87 -16.30
CA SER A 80 -2.85 3.05 -15.20
C SER A 80 -2.91 1.56 -15.57
N PHE A 81 -3.26 1.26 -16.82
CA PHE A 81 -3.27 -0.10 -17.34
C PHE A 81 -1.86 -0.71 -17.42
N GLN A 82 -0.89 0.06 -17.92
CA GLN A 82 0.52 -0.36 -17.97
C GLN A 82 1.05 -0.70 -16.58
N LEU A 83 0.75 0.14 -15.58
CA LEU A 83 1.10 -0.12 -14.18
C LEU A 83 0.45 -1.42 -13.68
N MET A 84 -0.83 -1.66 -13.97
CA MET A 84 -1.53 -2.88 -13.57
C MET A 84 -0.91 -4.14 -14.19
N MET A 85 -0.48 -4.09 -15.46
CA MET A 85 0.22 -5.21 -16.09
C MET A 85 1.55 -5.54 -15.38
N GLN A 86 2.31 -4.53 -14.97
CA GLN A 86 3.53 -4.73 -14.19
C GLN A 86 3.24 -5.37 -12.84
N VAL A 87 2.20 -4.92 -12.15
CA VAL A 87 1.76 -5.50 -10.87
C VAL A 87 1.29 -6.94 -11.07
N ARG A 88 0.47 -7.23 -12.09
CA ARG A 88 0.06 -8.59 -12.45
C ARG A 88 1.25 -9.50 -12.67
N ASN A 89 2.23 -9.07 -13.47
CA ASN A 89 3.42 -9.86 -13.76
C ASN A 89 4.24 -10.13 -12.48
N LYS A 90 4.42 -9.12 -11.62
CA LYS A 90 5.12 -9.30 -10.34
C LYS A 90 4.39 -10.28 -9.41
N LEU A 91 3.06 -10.27 -9.38
CA LEU A 91 2.27 -11.20 -8.55
C LEU A 91 2.36 -12.64 -9.07
N VAL A 92 2.35 -12.84 -10.39
CA VAL A 92 2.56 -14.16 -11.00
C VAL A 92 3.95 -14.67 -10.65
N THR A 93 5.00 -13.85 -10.82
CA THR A 93 6.37 -14.25 -10.45
C THR A 93 6.50 -14.53 -8.96
N ALA A 94 5.87 -13.73 -8.09
CA ALA A 94 5.89 -13.97 -6.65
C ALA A 94 5.21 -15.30 -6.27
N TYR A 95 4.13 -15.68 -6.96
CA TYR A 95 3.47 -16.97 -6.78
C TYR A 95 4.36 -18.13 -7.26
N GLU A 96 4.98 -18.00 -8.44
CA GLU A 96 5.93 -18.98 -8.97
C GLU A 96 7.16 -19.17 -8.05
N GLU A 97 7.64 -18.09 -7.43
CA GLU A 97 8.76 -18.13 -6.49
C GLU A 97 8.43 -18.89 -5.20
N ILE A 98 7.23 -18.67 -4.64
CA ILE A 98 6.74 -19.40 -3.46
C ILE A 98 6.66 -20.90 -3.75
N GLN A 99 6.20 -21.30 -4.94
CA GLN A 99 6.16 -22.71 -5.32
C GLN A 99 7.54 -23.33 -5.45
N ARG A 100 8.53 -22.59 -5.97
CA ARG A 100 9.92 -23.08 -6.08
C ARG A 100 10.63 -23.22 -4.72
N MET A 101 10.18 -22.51 -3.69
CA MET A 101 10.70 -22.66 -2.32
C MET A 101 10.13 -23.87 -1.58
N GLN A 102 9.01 -24.46 -2.02
CA GLN A 102 8.30 -25.54 -1.31
C GLN A 102 8.62 -26.96 -1.82
N ILE A 103 9.54 -27.10 -2.78
CA ILE A 103 10.05 -28.40 -3.24
C ILE A 103 11.43 -28.71 -2.69
#